data_AF-A0AAJ5VGU6-F1
#
_entry.id   AF-A0AAJ5VGU6-F1
#
_cell.length_a   1.000
_cell.length_b   1.000
_cell.length_c   1.000
_cell.angle_alpha   90.00
_cell.angle_beta   90.00
_cell.angle_gamma   90.00
#
_symmetry.space_group_name_H-M   'P 1'
#
loop_
_entity.id
_entity.type
_entity.pdbx_description
1 polymer ?
#
loop_
_entity_poly.entity_id
_entity_poly.type
_entity_poly.pdbx_seq_one_letter_code
_entity_poly.pdbx_strand_id
1 'polypeptide(L)'
;MTSFDSSPQLNAWRALLAVAVVFVMLATTGWTAVRARHDPGGPLQLSVRAWNHARVDHRALPDAASPPERLREFFAALRPAQRRHLVHRYPLAVGNMNGAPLTLRYAANRLALTQARDHEERRTRDPRLSPDGREEAADRAARYTSMLRPDRDFLAFDPNGSGRAAEVFGDLAHARRVSVVVPGVDTALMTFERGNRPFTAPSGMGRSLYAAEQAAAPRARTAVIAWADYTAPGGIGIEAATASRAQEGARRLDAFVRGLPGGLKIALVCHSYGSVVCGVAADRLPRTVTDIAVAGSPGMRSASAAGLGTRARVWATRDAGDWIRDVPHVELGSLGHGADPVGKDFGARVFSSTGAVGHGGYFVPGTASLRNLAHIGTADFGDVGCAPGGAGCRTGVPERGTSRA
;
A
#
# COMPACT_ATOMS: atom_id res chain seq x y z
N MET A 1 11.71 -7.95 49.76
CA MET A 1 12.11 -8.89 48.69
C MET A 1 11.14 -10.06 48.69
N THR A 2 10.20 -10.07 47.75
CA THR A 2 9.43 -11.27 47.40
C THR A 2 9.24 -11.24 45.88
N SER A 3 10.09 -12.02 45.20
CA SER A 3 9.98 -12.30 43.77
C SER A 3 8.76 -13.20 43.57
N PHE A 4 7.73 -12.71 42.86
CA PHE A 4 6.73 -13.59 42.26
C PHE A 4 7.24 -14.01 40.89
N ASP A 5 8.06 -15.06 40.87
CA ASP A 5 8.33 -15.80 39.65
C ASP A 5 7.02 -16.45 39.19
N SER A 6 6.44 -15.89 38.14
CA SER A 6 5.30 -16.47 37.46
C SER A 6 5.77 -17.73 36.75
N SER A 7 5.25 -18.88 37.15
CA SER A 7 5.72 -20.18 36.65
C SER A 7 5.54 -20.31 35.13
N PRO A 8 6.52 -20.89 34.41
CA PRO A 8 6.53 -20.95 32.93
C PRO A 8 5.31 -21.68 32.33
N GLN A 9 4.67 -22.55 33.09
CA GLN A 9 3.46 -23.27 32.67
C GLN A 9 2.22 -22.38 32.54
N LEU A 10 2.10 -21.32 33.36
CA LEU A 10 0.97 -20.39 33.27
C LEU A 10 1.05 -19.51 32.02
N ASN A 11 2.26 -19.13 31.60
CA ASN A 11 2.46 -18.36 30.37
C ASN A 11 2.21 -19.23 29.12
N ALA A 12 2.63 -20.49 29.14
CA ALA A 12 2.35 -21.45 28.07
C ALA A 12 0.84 -21.74 27.93
N TRP A 13 0.13 -21.91 29.06
CA TRP A 13 -1.32 -22.12 29.06
C TRP A 13 -2.10 -20.89 28.58
N ARG A 14 -1.67 -19.69 28.95
CA ARG A 14 -2.26 -18.44 28.44
C ARG A 14 -2.03 -18.26 26.94
N ALA A 15 -0.84 -18.60 26.45
CA ALA A 15 -0.54 -18.57 25.01
C ALA A 15 -1.37 -19.60 24.23
N LEU A 16 -1.54 -20.82 24.76
CA LEU A 16 -2.38 -21.85 24.14
C LEU A 16 -3.86 -21.47 24.12
N LEU A 17 -4.38 -20.88 25.19
CA LEU A 17 -5.76 -20.39 25.25
C LEU A 17 -5.99 -19.20 24.29
N ALA A 18 -5.03 -18.28 24.18
CA ALA A 18 -5.09 -17.19 23.21
C ALA A 18 -5.10 -17.72 21.77
N VAL A 19 -4.23 -18.69 21.46
CA VAL A 19 -4.21 -19.36 20.14
C VAL A 19 -5.51 -20.10 19.86
N ALA A 20 -6.10 -20.78 20.86
CA ALA A 20 -7.36 -21.49 20.71
C ALA A 20 -8.55 -20.54 20.47
N VAL A 21 -8.62 -19.42 21.21
CA VAL A 21 -9.66 -18.39 21.01
C VAL A 21 -9.52 -17.75 19.63
N VAL A 22 -8.29 -17.46 19.19
CA VAL A 22 -8.02 -16.98 17.83
C VAL A 22 -8.46 -18.04 16.80
N PHE A 23 -8.13 -19.31 16.99
CA PHE A 23 -8.56 -20.39 16.09
C PHE A 23 -10.08 -20.54 15.99
N VAL A 24 -10.80 -20.42 17.12
CA VAL A 24 -12.27 -20.50 17.17
C VAL A 24 -12.92 -19.26 16.54
N MET A 25 -12.36 -18.07 16.75
CA MET A 25 -12.81 -16.85 16.05
C MET A 25 -12.50 -16.91 14.55
N LEU A 26 -11.39 -17.51 14.15
CA LEU A 26 -11.02 -17.71 12.74
C LEU A 26 -11.88 -18.77 12.04
N ALA A 27 -12.26 -19.84 12.75
CA ALA A 27 -13.15 -20.88 12.22
C ALA A 27 -14.59 -20.35 12.03
N THR A 28 -15.04 -19.45 12.89
CA THR A 28 -16.40 -18.87 12.82
C THR A 28 -16.52 -17.70 11.85
N THR A 29 -15.45 -16.91 11.66
CA THR A 29 -15.42 -15.79 10.69
C THR A 29 -14.98 -16.22 9.28
N GLY A 30 -14.25 -17.34 9.15
CA GLY A 30 -13.76 -17.85 7.87
C GLY A 30 -14.82 -18.43 6.93
N TRP A 31 -16.02 -18.74 7.43
CA TRP A 31 -17.09 -19.35 6.62
C TRP A 31 -17.94 -18.34 5.83
N THR A 32 -17.92 -17.05 6.17
CA THR A 32 -18.67 -16.02 5.41
C THR A 32 -17.81 -15.26 4.39
N ALA A 33 -16.48 -15.39 4.44
CA ALA A 33 -15.56 -14.65 3.56
C ALA A 33 -15.21 -15.35 2.23
N VAL A 34 -15.71 -16.58 1.98
CA VAL A 34 -15.40 -17.35 0.76
C VAL A 34 -16.28 -16.90 -0.41
N ARG A 35 -16.04 -15.69 -0.94
CA ARG A 35 -16.55 -15.27 -2.26
C ARG A 35 -15.57 -14.45 -3.10
N ALA A 36 -14.30 -14.38 -2.77
CA ALA A 36 -13.29 -13.84 -3.68
C ALA A 36 -12.78 -14.92 -4.64
N ARG A 37 -13.63 -15.42 -5.55
CA ARG A 37 -13.11 -16.13 -6.72
C ARG A 37 -12.38 -15.10 -7.58
N HIS A 38 -11.06 -15.26 -7.73
CA HIS A 38 -10.31 -14.56 -8.77
C HIS A 38 -10.94 -14.95 -10.11
N ASP A 39 -11.60 -14.01 -10.78
CA ASP A 39 -12.09 -14.22 -12.14
C ASP A 39 -10.94 -13.93 -13.12
N PRO A 40 -10.30 -14.96 -13.73
CA PRO A 40 -9.23 -14.76 -14.69
C PRO A 40 -9.69 -14.04 -15.99
N GLY A 41 -11.00 -13.77 -16.13
CA GLY A 41 -11.63 -12.98 -17.18
C GLY A 41 -12.07 -11.56 -16.76
N GLY A 42 -11.56 -11.02 -15.64
CA GLY A 42 -11.94 -9.69 -15.16
C GLY A 42 -11.73 -8.54 -16.17
N PRO A 43 -12.41 -7.39 -16.02
CA PRO A 43 -12.37 -6.29 -16.98
C PRO A 43 -10.97 -5.79 -17.33
N LEU A 44 -10.05 -5.74 -16.36
CA LEU A 44 -8.65 -5.37 -16.60
C LEU A 44 -7.96 -6.40 -17.50
N GLN A 45 -8.09 -7.69 -17.20
CA GLN A 45 -7.47 -8.76 -18.01
C GLN A 45 -8.01 -8.75 -19.44
N LEU A 46 -9.31 -8.51 -19.63
CA LEU A 46 -9.90 -8.35 -20.96
C LEU A 46 -9.32 -7.15 -21.71
N SER A 47 -9.18 -6.01 -21.03
CA SER A 47 -8.57 -4.81 -21.62
C SER A 47 -7.11 -5.05 -22.03
N VAL A 48 -6.34 -5.75 -21.18
CA VAL A 48 -4.93 -6.11 -21.45
C VAL A 48 -4.82 -7.10 -22.62
N ARG A 49 -5.67 -8.13 -22.68
CA ARG A 49 -5.70 -9.07 -23.82
C ARG A 49 -6.05 -8.34 -25.12
N ALA A 50 -7.05 -7.47 -25.07
CA ALA A 50 -7.44 -6.68 -26.24
C ALA A 50 -6.31 -5.73 -26.70
N TRP A 51 -5.55 -5.14 -25.76
CA TRP A 51 -4.35 -4.36 -26.06
C TRP A 51 -3.27 -5.20 -26.75
N ASN A 52 -2.97 -6.39 -26.23
CA ASN A 52 -1.91 -7.25 -26.75
C ASN A 52 -2.18 -7.74 -28.19
N HIS A 53 -3.45 -7.76 -28.63
CA HIS A 53 -3.82 -8.07 -30.01
C HIS A 53 -4.05 -6.83 -30.88
N ALA A 54 -3.94 -5.63 -30.32
CA ALA A 54 -4.24 -4.39 -31.02
C ALA A 54 -3.11 -3.94 -31.94
N ARG A 55 -3.46 -3.00 -32.82
CA ARG A 55 -2.54 -2.28 -33.70
C ARG A 55 -2.85 -0.80 -33.64
N VAL A 56 -1.81 0.01 -33.78
CA VAL A 56 -1.93 1.44 -34.06
C VAL A 56 -1.37 1.69 -35.46
N ASP A 57 -2.19 2.29 -36.31
CA ASP A 57 -2.00 2.29 -37.76
C ASP A 57 -1.81 0.83 -38.25
N HIS A 58 -0.61 0.44 -38.68
CA HIS A 58 -0.30 -0.94 -39.11
C HIS A 58 0.67 -1.70 -38.18
N ARG A 59 1.09 -1.07 -37.08
CA ARG A 59 2.11 -1.63 -36.16
C ARG A 59 1.44 -2.29 -34.96
N ALA A 60 1.92 -3.48 -34.61
CA ALA A 60 1.50 -4.15 -33.38
C ALA A 60 1.91 -3.32 -32.15
N LEU A 61 1.04 -3.31 -31.13
CA LEU A 61 1.39 -2.69 -29.85
C LEU A 61 2.44 -3.56 -29.12
N PRO A 62 3.29 -2.95 -28.27
CA PRO A 62 4.13 -3.74 -27.36
C PRO A 62 3.26 -4.51 -26.36
N ASP A 63 3.74 -5.65 -25.88
CA ASP A 63 3.07 -6.38 -24.81
C ASP A 63 2.89 -5.47 -23.58
N ALA A 64 1.70 -5.48 -22.98
CA ALA A 64 1.35 -4.62 -21.85
C ALA A 64 2.21 -4.84 -20.60
N ALA A 65 2.85 -6.01 -20.45
CA ALA A 65 3.79 -6.36 -19.39
C ALA A 65 5.27 -6.13 -19.80
N SER A 66 5.52 -5.49 -20.95
CA SER A 66 6.86 -5.05 -21.34
C SER A 66 7.51 -4.17 -20.25
N PRO A 67 8.85 -4.11 -20.19
CA PRO A 67 9.54 -3.22 -19.25
C PRO A 67 9.06 -1.75 -19.36
N PRO A 68 8.96 -1.01 -18.24
CA PRO A 68 8.46 0.37 -18.24
C PRO A 68 9.20 1.30 -19.20
N GLU A 69 10.49 1.08 -19.43
CA GLU A 69 11.32 1.86 -20.35
C GLU A 69 10.83 1.71 -21.80
N ARG A 70 10.57 0.47 -22.23
CA ARG A 70 10.05 0.16 -23.56
C ARG A 70 8.67 0.75 -23.78
N LEU A 71 7.80 0.66 -22.77
CA LEU A 71 6.46 1.23 -22.84
C LEU A 71 6.51 2.76 -22.90
N ARG A 72 7.43 3.39 -22.15
CA ARG A 72 7.64 4.84 -22.18
C ARG A 72 8.10 5.32 -23.56
N GLU A 73 9.07 4.63 -24.16
CA GLU A 73 9.55 4.91 -25.53
C GLU A 73 8.42 4.77 -26.56
N PHE A 74 7.63 3.69 -26.44
CA PHE A 74 6.46 3.48 -27.30
C PHE A 74 5.48 4.65 -27.21
N PHE A 75 5.03 5.04 -26.01
CA PHE A 75 4.12 6.16 -25.87
C PHE A 75 4.74 7.48 -26.34
N ALA A 76 6.03 7.71 -26.09
CA ALA A 76 6.74 8.90 -26.53
C ALA A 76 6.72 9.04 -28.07
N ALA A 77 6.81 7.94 -28.81
CA ALA A 77 6.76 7.93 -30.27
C ALA A 77 5.35 8.17 -30.87
N LEU A 78 4.28 8.03 -30.08
CA LEU A 78 2.91 8.22 -30.56
C LEU A 78 2.53 9.70 -30.68
N ARG A 79 1.74 10.01 -31.72
CA ARG A 79 1.08 11.31 -31.87
C ARG A 79 0.01 11.50 -30.77
N PRO A 80 -0.33 12.75 -30.39
CA PRO A 80 -1.36 13.02 -29.39
C PRO A 80 -2.71 12.35 -29.68
N ALA A 81 -3.14 12.32 -30.96
CA ALA A 81 -4.38 11.66 -31.36
C ALA A 81 -4.34 10.13 -31.15
N GLN A 82 -3.20 9.49 -31.40
CA GLN A 82 -3.01 8.05 -31.18
C GLN A 82 -3.02 7.72 -29.68
N ARG A 83 -2.36 8.53 -28.86
CA ARG A 83 -2.41 8.39 -27.39
C ARG A 83 -3.84 8.48 -26.87
N ARG A 84 -4.61 9.48 -27.31
CA ARG A 84 -6.02 9.63 -26.95
C ARG A 84 -6.86 8.43 -27.39
N HIS A 85 -6.67 7.97 -28.62
CA HIS A 85 -7.37 6.80 -29.14
C HIS A 85 -7.12 5.55 -28.27
N LEU A 86 -5.87 5.29 -27.89
CA LEU A 86 -5.51 4.17 -27.02
C LEU A 86 -6.11 4.30 -25.61
N VAL A 87 -6.09 5.50 -25.02
CA VAL A 87 -6.75 5.77 -23.73
C VAL A 87 -8.25 5.45 -23.80
N HIS A 88 -8.94 5.89 -24.86
CA HIS A 88 -10.38 5.62 -25.00
C HIS A 88 -10.70 4.15 -25.26
N ARG A 89 -9.86 3.47 -26.04
CA ARG A 89 -10.10 2.09 -26.45
C ARG A 89 -9.71 1.07 -25.37
N TYR A 90 -8.66 1.35 -24.61
CA TYR A 90 -8.08 0.44 -23.62
C TYR A 90 -7.82 1.13 -22.27
N PRO A 91 -8.85 1.75 -21.64
CA PRO A 91 -8.64 2.60 -20.46
C PRO A 91 -8.06 1.83 -19.27
N LEU A 92 -8.55 0.61 -19.01
CA LEU A 92 -8.01 -0.22 -17.92
C LEU A 92 -6.57 -0.66 -18.19
N ALA A 93 -6.24 -1.08 -19.42
CA ALA A 93 -4.86 -1.44 -19.76
C ALA A 93 -3.91 -0.24 -19.62
N VAL A 94 -4.19 0.87 -20.29
CA VAL A 94 -3.33 2.07 -20.27
C VAL A 94 -3.23 2.66 -18.86
N GLY A 95 -4.36 2.69 -18.13
CA GLY A 95 -4.43 3.20 -16.77
C GLY A 95 -3.51 2.47 -15.80
N ASN A 96 -3.44 1.14 -15.89
CA ASN A 96 -2.64 0.28 -15.00
C ASN A 96 -1.22 -0.01 -15.55
N MET A 97 -0.85 0.54 -16.70
CA MET A 97 0.41 0.21 -17.38
C MET A 97 1.59 0.99 -16.80
N ASN A 98 2.50 0.29 -16.13
CA ASN A 98 3.76 0.85 -15.67
C ASN A 98 4.62 1.27 -16.88
N GLY A 99 5.04 2.53 -16.93
CA GLY A 99 5.72 3.12 -18.10
C GLY A 99 4.83 3.97 -19.00
N ALA A 100 3.50 3.87 -18.89
CA ALA A 100 2.62 4.84 -19.54
C ALA A 100 2.78 6.25 -18.91
N PRO A 101 2.77 7.33 -19.71
CA PRO A 101 2.84 8.69 -19.18
C PRO A 101 1.76 8.97 -18.12
N LEU A 102 2.13 9.66 -17.04
CA LEU A 102 1.25 9.93 -15.90
C LEU A 102 -0.11 10.51 -16.31
N THR A 103 -0.10 11.53 -17.18
CA THR A 103 -1.32 12.19 -17.66
C THR A 103 -2.23 11.24 -18.45
N LEU A 104 -1.66 10.27 -19.17
CA LEU A 104 -2.45 9.24 -19.84
C LEU A 104 -3.03 8.24 -18.84
N ARG A 105 -2.26 7.85 -17.81
CA ARG A 105 -2.76 6.95 -16.75
C ARG A 105 -3.93 7.57 -16.00
N TYR A 106 -3.83 8.85 -15.62
CA TYR A 106 -4.92 9.57 -14.95
C TYR A 106 -6.16 9.67 -15.84
N ALA A 107 -6.00 10.07 -17.10
CA ALA A 107 -7.11 10.15 -18.03
C ALA A 107 -7.78 8.78 -18.28
N ALA A 108 -6.97 7.73 -18.43
CA ALA A 108 -7.45 6.37 -18.65
C ALA A 108 -8.16 5.78 -17.43
N ASN A 109 -7.61 5.93 -16.23
CA ASN A 109 -8.26 5.48 -15.01
C ASN A 109 -9.53 6.28 -14.70
N ARG A 110 -9.55 7.59 -14.99
CA ARG A 110 -10.79 8.39 -14.88
C ARG A 110 -11.88 7.89 -15.82
N LEU A 111 -11.52 7.57 -17.07
CA LEU A 111 -12.45 6.99 -18.02
C LEU A 111 -12.94 5.59 -17.58
N ALA A 112 -12.02 4.74 -17.09
CA ALA A 112 -12.37 3.42 -16.57
C ALA A 112 -13.31 3.51 -15.36
N LEU A 113 -13.05 4.44 -14.43
CA LEU A 113 -13.92 4.73 -13.29
C LEU A 113 -15.30 5.21 -13.73
N THR A 114 -15.39 6.10 -14.72
CA THR A 114 -16.67 6.54 -15.30
C THR A 114 -17.43 5.37 -15.89
N GLN A 115 -16.78 4.53 -16.71
CA GLN A 115 -17.40 3.34 -17.30
C GLN A 115 -17.88 2.35 -16.24
N ALA A 116 -17.10 2.13 -15.19
CA ALA A 116 -17.46 1.26 -14.07
C ALA A 116 -18.65 1.82 -13.28
N ARG A 117 -18.65 3.12 -12.95
CA ARG A 117 -19.79 3.81 -12.31
C ARG A 117 -21.06 3.64 -13.14
N ASP A 118 -21.01 3.96 -14.43
CA ASP A 118 -22.19 3.89 -15.29
C ASP A 118 -22.70 2.45 -15.42
N HIS A 119 -21.80 1.46 -15.39
CA HIS A 119 -22.18 0.04 -15.35
C HIS A 119 -22.92 -0.31 -14.05
N GLU A 120 -22.41 0.10 -12.90
CA GLU A 120 -23.06 -0.15 -11.61
C GLU A 120 -24.38 0.61 -11.48
N GLU A 121 -24.48 1.85 -11.99
CA GLU A 121 -25.75 2.59 -12.04
C GLU A 121 -26.82 1.86 -12.85
N ARG A 122 -26.45 1.23 -13.98
CA ARG A 122 -27.39 0.38 -14.74
C ARG A 122 -27.80 -0.85 -13.93
N ARG A 123 -26.88 -1.47 -13.20
CA ARG A 123 -27.18 -2.61 -12.31
C ARG A 123 -28.18 -2.23 -11.23
N THR A 124 -28.15 -1.00 -10.68
CA THR A 124 -29.14 -0.57 -9.68
C THR A 124 -30.59 -0.61 -10.19
N ARG A 125 -30.81 -0.62 -11.50
CA ARG A 125 -32.13 -0.65 -12.14
C ARG A 125 -32.42 -1.99 -12.84
N ASP A 126 -31.52 -2.96 -12.74
CA ASP A 126 -31.68 -4.25 -13.40
C ASP A 126 -32.70 -5.12 -12.64
N PRO A 127 -33.87 -5.42 -13.24
CA PRO A 127 -34.90 -6.23 -12.57
C PRO A 127 -34.45 -7.68 -12.36
N ARG A 128 -33.38 -8.13 -13.01
CA ARG A 128 -32.82 -9.48 -12.85
C ARG A 128 -31.99 -9.64 -11.57
N LEU A 129 -31.60 -8.54 -10.92
CA LEU A 129 -30.85 -8.60 -9.65
C LEU A 129 -31.80 -8.72 -8.46
N SER A 130 -31.33 -9.34 -7.38
CA SER A 130 -31.99 -9.28 -6.07
C SER A 130 -31.94 -7.86 -5.50
N PRO A 131 -32.75 -7.53 -4.46
CA PRO A 131 -32.60 -6.29 -3.70
C PRO A 131 -31.16 -6.05 -3.25
N ASP A 132 -30.53 -7.03 -2.61
CA ASP A 132 -29.13 -6.96 -2.16
C ASP A 132 -28.15 -6.70 -3.32
N GLY A 133 -28.39 -7.33 -4.47
CA GLY A 133 -27.55 -7.14 -5.66
C GLY A 133 -27.67 -5.74 -6.27
N ARG A 134 -28.83 -5.08 -6.11
CA ARG A 134 -29.03 -3.67 -6.50
C ARG A 134 -28.42 -2.72 -5.47
N GLU A 135 -28.48 -3.06 -4.18
CA GLU A 135 -27.85 -2.30 -3.11
C GLU A 135 -26.32 -2.33 -3.24
N GLU A 136 -25.71 -3.50 -3.46
CA GLU A 136 -24.27 -3.62 -3.73
C GLU A 136 -23.84 -2.77 -4.94
N ALA A 137 -24.65 -2.77 -6.00
CA ALA A 137 -24.41 -1.94 -7.17
C ALA A 137 -24.50 -0.44 -6.85
N ALA A 138 -25.47 -0.03 -6.01
CA ALA A 138 -25.62 1.35 -5.57
C ALA A 138 -24.40 1.80 -4.73
N ASP A 139 -23.94 0.96 -3.81
CA ASP A 139 -22.74 1.22 -3.00
C ASP A 139 -21.49 1.38 -3.86
N ARG A 140 -21.30 0.49 -4.85
CA ARG A 140 -20.18 0.59 -5.81
C ARG A 140 -20.27 1.85 -6.66
N ALA A 141 -21.45 2.18 -7.18
CA ALA A 141 -21.67 3.41 -7.94
C ALA A 141 -21.35 4.67 -7.10
N ALA A 142 -21.76 4.68 -5.82
CA ALA A 142 -21.42 5.76 -4.89
C ALA A 142 -19.91 5.83 -4.62
N ARG A 143 -19.23 4.69 -4.43
CA ARG A 143 -17.77 4.64 -4.29
C ARG A 143 -17.06 5.21 -5.51
N TYR A 144 -17.44 4.79 -6.71
CA TYR A 144 -16.82 5.27 -7.95
C TYR A 144 -17.12 6.75 -8.19
N THR A 145 -18.29 7.23 -7.80
CA THR A 145 -18.62 8.67 -7.82
C THR A 145 -17.71 9.47 -6.90
N SER A 146 -17.43 8.98 -5.67
CA SER A 146 -16.45 9.62 -4.78
C SER A 146 -15.04 9.65 -5.38
N MET A 147 -14.62 8.55 -6.05
CA MET A 147 -13.32 8.48 -6.72
C MET A 147 -13.21 9.38 -7.96
N LEU A 148 -14.33 9.74 -8.60
CA LEU A 148 -14.36 10.58 -9.79
C LEU A 148 -14.33 12.09 -9.51
N ARG A 149 -14.25 12.50 -8.23
CA ARG A 149 -14.15 13.91 -7.87
C ARG A 149 -12.95 14.57 -8.59
N PRO A 150 -13.08 15.83 -9.05
CA PRO A 150 -12.05 16.46 -9.90
C PRO A 150 -10.67 16.63 -9.26
N ASP A 151 -10.61 16.61 -7.92
CA ASP A 151 -9.39 16.77 -7.13
C ASP A 151 -8.64 15.45 -6.88
N ARG A 152 -9.05 14.35 -7.53
CA ARG A 152 -8.50 13.01 -7.30
C ARG A 152 -7.91 12.43 -8.56
N ASP A 153 -6.66 11.99 -8.47
CA ASP A 153 -5.94 11.29 -9.53
C ASP A 153 -5.61 9.85 -9.13
N PHE A 154 -5.77 8.93 -10.07
CA PHE A 154 -5.51 7.51 -9.86
C PHE A 154 -4.49 6.94 -10.85
N LEU A 155 -3.44 6.31 -10.34
CA LEU A 155 -2.45 5.57 -11.12
C LEU A 155 -2.88 4.14 -11.44
N ALA A 156 -3.79 3.58 -10.66
CA ALA A 156 -4.30 2.24 -10.90
C ALA A 156 -5.76 2.18 -10.50
N PHE A 157 -6.54 1.40 -11.25
CA PHE A 157 -7.92 1.08 -10.96
C PHE A 157 -8.25 -0.27 -11.60
N ASP A 158 -8.71 -1.21 -10.77
CA ASP A 158 -9.22 -2.50 -11.22
C ASP A 158 -10.51 -2.79 -10.45
N PRO A 159 -11.68 -2.79 -11.12
CA PRO A 159 -12.96 -3.06 -10.46
C PRO A 159 -13.21 -4.55 -10.17
N ASN A 160 -12.32 -5.45 -10.63
CA ASN A 160 -12.52 -6.89 -10.53
C ASN A 160 -12.49 -7.39 -9.08
N GLY A 161 -13.44 -8.25 -8.71
CA GLY A 161 -13.52 -8.80 -7.35
C GLY A 161 -13.59 -7.70 -6.28
N SER A 162 -12.77 -7.81 -5.22
CA SER A 162 -12.62 -6.78 -4.18
C SER A 162 -12.04 -5.45 -4.70
N GLY A 163 -11.42 -5.50 -5.88
CA GLY A 163 -10.84 -4.38 -6.58
C GLY A 163 -9.53 -3.86 -5.99
N ARG A 164 -8.87 -3.01 -6.77
CA ARG A 164 -7.57 -2.40 -6.48
C ARG A 164 -7.53 -0.95 -6.95
N ALA A 165 -6.76 -0.12 -6.24
CA ALA A 165 -6.55 1.28 -6.61
C ALA A 165 -5.21 1.82 -6.13
N ALA A 166 -4.70 2.84 -6.83
CA ALA A 166 -3.60 3.67 -6.34
C ALA A 166 -3.94 5.15 -6.54
N GLU A 167 -4.17 5.88 -5.45
CA GLU A 167 -4.54 7.30 -5.46
C GLU A 167 -3.32 8.18 -5.21
N VAL A 168 -3.23 9.31 -5.93
CA VAL A 168 -2.14 10.27 -5.81
C VAL A 168 -2.62 11.54 -5.11
N PHE A 169 -1.81 12.02 -4.16
CA PHE A 169 -1.95 13.29 -3.48
C PHE A 169 -0.74 14.17 -3.82
N GLY A 170 -1.01 15.39 -4.32
CA GLY A 170 0.01 16.33 -4.76
C GLY A 170 0.43 16.15 -6.23
N ASP A 171 1.47 16.88 -6.63
CA ASP A 171 1.94 16.91 -8.01
C ASP A 171 3.06 15.90 -8.25
N LEU A 172 2.67 14.67 -8.59
CA LEU A 172 3.62 13.59 -8.88
C LEU A 172 4.51 13.88 -10.10
N ALA A 173 4.07 14.71 -11.05
CA ALA A 173 4.86 15.01 -12.24
C ALA A 173 6.07 15.89 -11.93
N HIS A 174 5.96 16.77 -10.93
CA HIS A 174 7.04 17.67 -10.50
C HIS A 174 7.67 17.31 -9.15
N ALA A 175 7.17 16.27 -8.49
CA ALA A 175 7.72 15.75 -7.25
C ALA A 175 9.19 15.36 -7.40
N ARG A 176 9.96 15.54 -6.32
CA ARG A 176 11.33 15.02 -6.17
C ARG A 176 11.38 13.87 -5.18
N ARG A 177 10.44 13.84 -4.24
CA ARG A 177 10.26 12.75 -3.28
C ARG A 177 8.83 12.25 -3.31
N VAL A 178 8.67 10.94 -3.16
CA VAL A 178 7.35 10.30 -3.14
C VAL A 178 7.26 9.36 -1.97
N SER A 179 6.24 9.52 -1.15
CA SER A 179 5.89 8.53 -0.12
C SER A 179 4.81 7.60 -0.65
N VAL A 180 5.02 6.30 -0.55
CA VAL A 180 4.04 5.28 -0.97
C VAL A 180 3.50 4.59 0.26
N VAL A 181 2.22 4.83 0.56
CA VAL A 181 1.52 4.17 1.66
C VAL A 181 1.07 2.79 1.20
N VAL A 182 1.58 1.75 1.85
CA VAL A 182 1.21 0.34 1.61
C VAL A 182 0.35 -0.12 2.80
N PRO A 183 -0.97 -0.28 2.61
CA PRO A 183 -1.90 -0.62 3.68
C PRO A 183 -1.85 -2.11 4.03
N GLY A 184 -2.55 -2.50 5.09
CA GLY A 184 -2.64 -3.89 5.56
C GLY A 184 -3.84 -4.68 5.03
N VAL A 185 -4.26 -5.68 5.82
CA VAL A 185 -5.43 -6.54 5.59
C VAL A 185 -6.72 -5.73 5.42
N ASP A 186 -7.77 -6.36 4.91
CA ASP A 186 -9.09 -5.75 4.67
C ASP A 186 -9.08 -4.53 3.74
N THR A 187 -8.05 -4.43 2.91
CA THR A 187 -7.93 -3.42 1.86
C THR A 187 -8.62 -3.89 0.57
N ALA A 188 -9.65 -3.16 0.17
CA ALA A 188 -10.46 -3.36 -1.04
C ALA A 188 -10.95 -2.00 -1.55
N LEU A 189 -11.52 -1.92 -2.76
CA LEU A 189 -12.10 -0.66 -3.28
C LEU A 189 -13.17 -0.07 -2.37
N MET A 190 -14.01 -0.92 -1.78
CA MET A 190 -15.08 -0.47 -0.89
C MET A 190 -14.56 0.08 0.44
N THR A 191 -13.39 -0.43 0.90
CA THR A 191 -12.73 0.00 2.14
C THR A 191 -11.58 0.98 1.91
N PHE A 192 -11.30 1.36 0.65
CA PHE A 192 -10.21 2.26 0.25
C PHE A 192 -10.32 3.65 0.89
N GLU A 193 -11.54 4.06 1.21
CA GLU A 193 -11.88 5.31 1.88
C GLU A 193 -13.02 5.05 2.86
N ARG A 194 -12.99 5.65 4.05
CA ARG A 194 -14.00 5.47 5.10
C ARG A 194 -14.40 6.83 5.67
N GLY A 195 -15.70 7.02 5.91
CA GLY A 195 -16.21 8.21 6.61
C GLY A 195 -15.90 8.15 8.11
N ASN A 196 -16.13 7.00 8.74
CA ASN A 196 -15.71 6.73 10.12
C ASN A 196 -14.27 6.19 10.14
N ARG A 197 -13.44 6.71 11.06
CA ARG A 197 -12.00 6.37 11.16
C ARG A 197 -11.28 6.49 9.81
N PRO A 198 -11.29 7.67 9.15
CA PRO A 198 -10.73 7.83 7.81
C PRO A 198 -9.26 7.42 7.70
N PHE A 199 -8.49 7.62 8.76
CA PHE A 199 -7.05 7.33 8.83
C PHE A 199 -6.70 5.84 8.94
N THR A 200 -7.70 4.96 8.95
CA THR A 200 -7.49 3.49 8.83
C THR A 200 -7.69 2.99 7.41
N ALA A 201 -8.06 3.88 6.48
CA ALA A 201 -8.26 3.56 5.07
C ALA A 201 -7.14 4.18 4.21
N PRO A 202 -6.70 3.52 3.11
CA PRO A 202 -5.61 3.99 2.26
C PRO A 202 -5.71 5.47 1.85
N SER A 203 -6.88 5.92 1.38
CA SER A 203 -7.08 7.32 0.95
C SER A 203 -6.88 8.31 2.10
N GLY A 204 -7.42 8.00 3.30
CA GLY A 204 -7.25 8.86 4.47
C GLY A 204 -5.83 8.86 5.02
N MET A 205 -5.14 7.70 5.00
CA MET A 205 -3.72 7.59 5.33
C MET A 205 -2.86 8.45 4.40
N GLY A 206 -3.06 8.32 3.09
CA GLY A 206 -2.33 9.08 2.08
C GLY A 206 -2.57 10.58 2.19
N ARG A 207 -3.83 11.00 2.35
CA ARG A 207 -4.20 12.41 2.55
C ARG A 207 -3.55 12.99 3.81
N SER A 208 -3.60 12.28 4.92
CA SER A 208 -3.03 12.76 6.18
C SER A 208 -1.51 12.85 6.13
N LEU A 209 -0.85 11.88 5.51
CA LEU A 209 0.60 11.92 5.29
C LEU A 209 1.00 13.08 4.39
N TYR A 210 0.30 13.29 3.27
CA TYR A 210 0.58 14.42 2.38
C TYR A 210 0.43 15.77 3.09
N ALA A 211 -0.65 15.95 3.87
CA ALA A 211 -0.84 17.17 4.66
C ALA A 211 0.29 17.37 5.68
N ALA A 212 0.75 16.30 6.33
CA ALA A 212 1.85 16.36 7.30
C ALA A 212 3.20 16.66 6.62
N GLU A 213 3.47 16.10 5.43
CA GLU A 213 4.67 16.41 4.65
C GLU A 213 4.70 17.88 4.21
N GLN A 214 3.55 18.40 3.74
CA GLN A 214 3.43 19.80 3.35
C GLN A 214 3.62 20.75 4.54
N ALA A 215 3.18 20.36 5.74
CA ALA A 215 3.40 21.13 6.96
C ALA A 215 4.87 21.07 7.42
N ALA A 216 5.52 19.91 7.34
CA ALA A 216 6.90 19.70 7.78
C ALA A 216 7.93 20.35 6.82
N ALA A 217 7.64 20.35 5.52
CA ALA A 217 8.54 20.90 4.51
C ALA A 217 7.78 21.63 3.38
N PRO A 218 7.24 22.85 3.63
CA PRO A 218 6.39 23.56 2.66
C PRO A 218 7.05 23.89 1.31
N ARG A 219 8.40 23.90 1.26
CA ARG A 219 9.20 24.14 0.05
C ARG A 219 9.64 22.86 -0.66
N ALA A 220 9.41 21.69 -0.05
CA ALA A 220 9.71 20.41 -0.67
C ALA A 220 8.68 20.12 -1.77
N ARG A 221 9.14 19.46 -2.82
CA ARG A 221 8.27 18.95 -3.88
C ARG A 221 7.98 17.48 -3.58
N THR A 222 6.93 17.23 -2.81
CA THR A 222 6.50 15.88 -2.46
C THR A 222 5.20 15.50 -3.15
N ALA A 223 4.97 14.19 -3.25
CA ALA A 223 3.67 13.61 -3.54
C ALA A 223 3.52 12.35 -2.67
N VAL A 224 2.29 12.00 -2.32
CA VAL A 224 1.98 10.76 -1.61
C VAL A 224 1.10 9.89 -2.47
N ILE A 225 1.37 8.59 -2.49
CA ILE A 225 0.56 7.60 -3.20
C ILE A 225 -0.04 6.64 -2.17
N ALA A 226 -1.37 6.62 -2.06
CA ALA A 226 -2.07 5.57 -1.33
C ALA A 226 -2.19 4.34 -2.25
N TRP A 227 -1.32 3.35 -2.04
CA TRP A 227 -1.15 2.21 -2.94
C TRP A 227 -1.84 0.96 -2.41
N ALA A 228 -3.07 0.74 -2.85
CA ALA A 228 -3.85 -0.47 -2.62
C ALA A 228 -3.95 -1.32 -3.90
N ASP A 229 -2.87 -1.39 -4.69
CA ASP A 229 -2.79 -2.16 -5.93
C ASP A 229 -2.20 -3.55 -5.72
N TYR A 230 -2.66 -4.23 -4.67
CA TYR A 230 -2.39 -5.64 -4.42
C TYR A 230 -3.61 -6.31 -3.77
N THR A 231 -3.64 -7.64 -3.80
CA THR A 231 -4.71 -8.39 -3.13
C THR A 231 -4.32 -8.62 -1.68
N ALA A 232 -4.89 -7.79 -0.79
CA ALA A 232 -4.72 -7.94 0.64
C ALA A 232 -5.50 -9.15 1.19
N PRO A 233 -5.03 -9.78 2.28
CA PRO A 233 -5.82 -10.78 2.99
C PRO A 233 -7.14 -10.20 3.51
N GLY A 234 -8.21 -11.00 3.50
CA GLY A 234 -9.46 -10.71 4.21
C GLY A 234 -9.31 -11.10 5.68
N GLY A 235 -9.12 -10.11 6.55
CA GLY A 235 -8.92 -10.29 7.99
C GLY A 235 -7.56 -10.88 8.39
N ILE A 236 -7.46 -11.27 9.66
CA ILE A 236 -6.23 -11.76 10.32
C ILE A 236 -6.12 -13.30 10.31
N GLY A 237 -6.75 -13.96 9.34
CA GLY A 237 -6.76 -15.42 9.24
C GLY A 237 -5.53 -16.04 8.59
N ILE A 238 -5.64 -17.32 8.19
CA ILE A 238 -4.53 -18.08 7.59
C ILE A 238 -3.92 -17.35 6.40
N GLU A 239 -4.71 -16.69 5.55
CA GLU A 239 -4.18 -15.91 4.43
C GLU A 239 -3.23 -14.80 4.89
N ALA A 240 -3.56 -14.12 5.99
CA ALA A 240 -2.69 -13.13 6.60
C ALA A 240 -1.48 -13.79 7.28
N ALA A 241 -1.61 -14.98 7.83
CA ALA A 241 -0.48 -15.70 8.45
C ALA A 241 0.49 -16.33 7.42
N THR A 242 0.11 -16.40 6.14
CA THR A 242 0.91 -17.03 5.07
C THR A 242 1.61 -16.02 4.16
N ALA A 243 2.72 -16.43 3.57
CA ALA A 243 3.55 -15.58 2.71
C ALA A 243 2.96 -15.31 1.30
N SER A 244 1.93 -16.04 0.85
CA SER A 244 1.51 -16.03 -0.56
C SER A 244 1.01 -14.66 -1.04
N ARG A 245 0.10 -14.03 -0.29
CA ARG A 245 -0.42 -12.68 -0.59
C ARG A 245 0.68 -11.63 -0.53
N ALA A 246 1.59 -11.73 0.44
CA ALA A 246 2.73 -10.84 0.55
C ALA A 246 3.70 -10.98 -0.64
N GLN A 247 3.95 -12.20 -1.12
CA GLN A 247 4.80 -12.43 -2.30
C GLN A 247 4.18 -11.88 -3.58
N GLU A 248 2.87 -12.03 -3.77
CA GLU A 248 2.17 -11.42 -4.91
C GLU A 248 2.20 -9.90 -4.81
N GLY A 249 1.88 -9.34 -3.64
CA GLY A 249 1.96 -7.91 -3.37
C GLY A 249 3.37 -7.35 -3.60
N ALA A 250 4.41 -8.07 -3.19
CA ALA A 250 5.80 -7.65 -3.35
C ALA A 250 6.19 -7.54 -4.83
N ARG A 251 5.76 -8.50 -5.67
CA ARG A 251 5.99 -8.43 -7.13
C ARG A 251 5.27 -7.23 -7.75
N ARG A 252 4.03 -6.95 -7.34
CA ARG A 252 3.27 -5.78 -7.82
C ARG A 252 3.91 -4.47 -7.33
N LEU A 253 4.38 -4.42 -6.09
CA LEU A 253 5.05 -3.26 -5.50
C LEU A 253 6.36 -2.95 -6.24
N ASP A 254 7.20 -3.96 -6.49
CA ASP A 254 8.44 -3.79 -7.25
C ASP A 254 8.16 -3.26 -8.67
N ALA A 255 7.20 -3.87 -9.38
CA ALA A 255 6.80 -3.41 -10.71
C ALA A 255 6.25 -1.96 -10.69
N PHE A 256 5.45 -1.62 -9.68
CA PHE A 256 4.89 -0.28 -9.49
C PHE A 256 5.99 0.76 -9.27
N VAL A 257 6.91 0.51 -8.32
CA VAL A 257 8.01 1.42 -7.98
C VAL A 257 8.93 1.65 -9.19
N ARG A 258 9.23 0.61 -9.96
CA ARG A 258 10.01 0.73 -11.22
C ARG A 258 9.25 1.48 -12.32
N GLY A 259 7.92 1.45 -12.27
CA GLY A 259 7.04 2.14 -13.19
C GLY A 259 6.89 3.65 -12.94
N LEU A 260 7.31 4.14 -11.76
CA LEU A 260 7.27 5.56 -11.43
C LEU A 260 8.31 6.36 -12.25
N PRO A 261 8.12 7.68 -12.41
CA PRO A 261 9.09 8.54 -13.10
C PRO A 261 10.52 8.39 -12.55
N GLY A 262 11.51 8.43 -13.44
CA GLY A 262 12.92 8.37 -13.07
C GLY A 262 13.36 9.58 -12.23
N GLY A 263 14.43 9.41 -11.44
CA GLY A 263 15.01 10.49 -10.64
C GLY A 263 14.31 10.76 -9.29
N LEU A 264 13.17 10.13 -9.03
CA LEU A 264 12.46 10.21 -7.75
C LEU A 264 13.22 9.50 -6.63
N LYS A 265 13.15 10.06 -5.42
CA LYS A 265 13.47 9.35 -4.18
C LYS A 265 12.18 8.88 -3.53
N ILE A 266 12.14 7.62 -3.13
CA ILE A 266 10.91 6.96 -2.69
C ILE A 266 11.07 6.51 -1.24
N ALA A 267 10.09 6.87 -0.41
CA ALA A 267 9.91 6.33 0.93
C ALA A 267 8.69 5.40 0.91
N LEU A 268 8.87 4.13 1.27
CA LEU A 268 7.74 3.24 1.50
C LEU A 268 7.26 3.42 2.94
N VAL A 269 5.96 3.61 3.12
CA VAL A 269 5.31 3.72 4.43
C VAL A 269 4.32 2.58 4.56
N CYS A 270 4.72 1.52 5.25
CA CYS A 270 4.05 0.23 5.22
C CYS A 270 3.38 -0.06 6.56
N HIS A 271 2.05 -0.18 6.55
CA HIS A 271 1.26 -0.38 7.76
C HIS A 271 0.76 -1.81 7.87
N SER A 272 0.82 -2.38 9.08
CA SER A 272 0.27 -3.72 9.34
C SER A 272 0.82 -4.76 8.38
N TYR A 273 -0.02 -5.58 7.73
CA TYR A 273 0.39 -6.55 6.71
C TYR A 273 1.17 -5.95 5.53
N GLY A 274 1.00 -4.66 5.23
CA GLY A 274 1.80 -3.96 4.24
C GLY A 274 3.29 -3.97 4.56
N SER A 275 3.67 -4.06 5.85
CA SER A 275 5.09 -4.22 6.25
C SER A 275 5.68 -5.56 5.82
N VAL A 276 4.87 -6.63 5.78
CA VAL A 276 5.28 -7.94 5.26
C VAL A 276 5.49 -7.86 3.75
N VAL A 277 4.59 -7.18 3.02
CA VAL A 277 4.73 -6.92 1.58
C VAL A 277 6.02 -6.16 1.29
N CYS A 278 6.29 -5.07 2.03
CA CYS A 278 7.50 -4.29 1.87
C CYS A 278 8.77 -5.06 2.25
N GLY A 279 8.71 -5.88 3.30
CA GLY A 279 9.82 -6.74 3.72
C GLY A 279 10.18 -7.79 2.66
N VAL A 280 9.17 -8.48 2.11
CA VAL A 280 9.34 -9.48 1.03
C VAL A 280 9.83 -8.84 -0.27
N ALA A 281 9.51 -7.57 -0.53
CA ALA A 281 9.99 -6.84 -1.70
C ALA A 281 11.42 -6.29 -1.54
N ALA A 282 11.91 -6.15 -0.31
CA ALA A 282 13.00 -5.25 0.05
C ALA A 282 14.32 -5.49 -0.72
N ASP A 283 14.65 -6.75 -1.02
CA ASP A 283 15.85 -7.19 -1.73
C ASP A 283 15.83 -6.86 -3.23
N ARG A 284 14.64 -6.70 -3.81
CA ARG A 284 14.40 -6.44 -5.24
C ARG A 284 14.15 -4.98 -5.55
N LEU A 285 13.81 -4.17 -4.57
CA LEU A 285 13.46 -2.77 -4.81
C LEU A 285 14.64 -1.98 -5.42
N PRO A 286 14.36 -1.07 -6.36
CA PRO A 286 15.39 -0.23 -6.96
C PRO A 286 16.00 0.74 -5.94
N ARG A 287 17.23 1.21 -6.21
CA ARG A 287 17.94 2.18 -5.35
C ARG A 287 17.26 3.55 -5.21
N THR A 288 16.20 3.80 -5.97
CA THR A 288 15.33 4.97 -5.81
C THR A 288 14.53 4.88 -4.51
N VAL A 289 14.24 3.67 -4.01
CA VAL A 289 13.70 3.47 -2.66
C VAL A 289 14.82 3.71 -1.65
N THR A 290 14.71 4.80 -0.90
CA THR A 290 15.74 5.21 0.07
C THR A 290 15.35 4.91 1.51
N ASP A 291 14.05 4.74 1.77
CA ASP A 291 13.50 4.56 3.10
C ASP A 291 12.35 3.56 3.06
N ILE A 292 12.29 2.67 4.06
CA ILE A 292 11.16 1.78 4.33
C ILE A 292 10.79 2.01 5.79
N ALA A 293 9.66 2.68 6.03
CA ALA A 293 9.11 2.91 7.35
C ALA A 293 7.94 1.97 7.59
N VAL A 294 8.00 1.19 8.67
CA VAL A 294 6.93 0.27 9.05
C VAL A 294 6.24 0.73 10.34
N ALA A 295 4.92 0.61 10.38
CA ALA A 295 4.10 0.99 11.53
C ALA A 295 3.11 -0.13 11.87
N GLY A 296 3.06 -0.52 13.15
CA GLY A 296 2.21 -1.63 13.61
C GLY A 296 2.52 -2.93 12.88
N SER A 297 3.80 -3.21 12.64
CA SER A 297 4.23 -4.36 11.83
C SER A 297 4.14 -5.67 12.61
N PRO A 298 3.50 -6.72 12.06
CA PRO A 298 3.63 -8.06 12.62
C PRO A 298 4.99 -8.71 12.33
N GLY A 299 5.78 -8.13 11.41
CA GLY A 299 7.08 -8.61 10.96
C GLY A 299 7.34 -8.25 9.50
N MET A 300 8.57 -8.52 9.02
CA MET A 300 9.02 -8.19 7.66
C MET A 300 9.57 -9.41 6.89
N ARG A 301 9.27 -10.63 7.34
CA ARG A 301 9.82 -11.89 6.79
C ARG A 301 11.35 -11.91 6.76
N SER A 302 11.96 -11.35 7.80
CA SER A 302 13.40 -11.34 8.03
C SER A 302 13.68 -11.40 9.51
N ALA A 303 14.83 -11.95 9.89
CA ALA A 303 15.34 -11.93 11.26
C ALA A 303 15.93 -10.57 11.65
N SER A 304 16.39 -9.77 10.68
CA SER A 304 17.00 -8.46 10.91
C SER A 304 16.83 -7.51 9.73
N ALA A 305 17.04 -6.22 9.97
CA ALA A 305 17.05 -5.17 8.95
C ALA A 305 18.15 -5.41 7.90
N ALA A 306 19.31 -5.94 8.30
CA ALA A 306 20.37 -6.34 7.37
C ALA A 306 19.95 -7.53 6.50
N GLY A 307 19.20 -8.49 7.08
CA GLY A 307 18.67 -9.65 6.37
C GLY A 307 17.65 -9.32 5.28
N LEU A 308 17.08 -8.12 5.27
CA LEU A 308 16.17 -7.65 4.21
C LEU A 308 16.88 -7.44 2.86
N GLY A 309 18.22 -7.43 2.83
CA GLY A 309 18.98 -7.27 1.59
C GLY A 309 18.80 -5.91 0.88
N THR A 310 18.23 -4.91 1.58
CA THR A 310 17.96 -3.59 1.03
C THR A 310 19.05 -2.58 1.37
N ARG A 311 19.17 -1.54 0.53
CA ARG A 311 19.99 -0.35 0.83
C ARG A 311 19.17 0.78 1.45
N ALA A 312 17.85 0.64 1.51
CA ALA A 312 16.99 1.61 2.14
C ALA A 312 17.23 1.65 3.65
N ARG A 313 17.07 2.82 4.26
CA ARG A 313 17.01 2.92 5.72
C ARG A 313 15.71 2.30 6.19
N VAL A 314 15.80 1.39 7.16
CA VAL A 314 14.63 0.73 7.74
C VAL A 314 14.25 1.45 9.03
N TRP A 315 13.03 1.96 9.07
CA TRP A 315 12.44 2.65 10.20
C TRP A 315 11.27 1.84 10.73
N ALA A 316 11.07 1.82 12.05
CA ALA A 316 9.99 1.08 12.66
C ALA A 316 9.33 1.85 13.80
N THR A 317 8.03 1.64 13.98
CA THR A 317 7.31 2.12 15.14
C THR A 317 6.16 1.19 15.50
N ARG A 318 5.82 1.14 16.79
CA ARG A 318 4.66 0.43 17.31
C ARG A 318 4.11 1.18 18.52
N ASP A 319 2.83 1.50 18.47
CA ASP A 319 2.10 2.04 19.61
C ASP A 319 2.01 1.01 20.74
N ALA A 320 2.05 1.48 22.00
CA ALA A 320 2.04 0.60 23.16
C ALA A 320 0.71 -0.16 23.31
N GLY A 321 -0.40 0.42 22.85
CA GLY A 321 -1.73 -0.19 22.83
C GLY A 321 -2.05 -0.93 21.53
N ASP A 322 -1.10 -1.08 20.61
CA ASP A 322 -1.30 -1.86 19.40
C ASP A 322 -1.27 -3.36 19.71
N TRP A 323 -2.39 -4.05 19.45
CA TRP A 323 -2.56 -5.50 19.65
C TRP A 323 -1.53 -6.35 18.89
N ILE A 324 -0.90 -5.80 17.85
CA ILE A 324 0.20 -6.47 17.13
C ILE A 324 1.35 -6.86 18.06
N ARG A 325 1.52 -6.19 19.20
CA ARG A 325 2.49 -6.57 20.24
C ARG A 325 2.33 -8.02 20.74
N ASP A 326 1.13 -8.57 20.63
CA ASP A 326 0.77 -9.90 21.13
C ASP A 326 0.83 -10.97 20.02
N VAL A 327 1.18 -10.58 18.79
CA VAL A 327 1.37 -11.51 17.67
C VAL A 327 2.73 -12.19 17.78
N PRO A 328 2.82 -13.53 17.69
CA PRO A 328 4.10 -14.23 17.73
C PRO A 328 5.03 -13.81 16.58
N HIS A 329 6.15 -13.16 16.93
CA HIS A 329 7.16 -12.66 16.00
C HIS A 329 8.18 -13.74 15.60
N VAL A 330 7.68 -14.82 14.99
CA VAL A 330 8.49 -15.96 14.54
C VAL A 330 8.20 -16.30 13.08
N GLU A 331 9.12 -17.03 12.46
CA GLU A 331 8.98 -17.59 11.12
C GLU A 331 9.22 -19.09 11.18
N LEU A 332 8.26 -19.88 10.68
CA LEU A 332 8.45 -21.32 10.48
C LEU A 332 7.85 -21.72 9.14
N GLY A 333 8.71 -21.96 8.15
CA GLY A 333 8.28 -22.21 6.78
C GLY A 333 7.43 -21.05 6.23
N SER A 334 6.20 -21.34 5.81
CA SER A 334 5.30 -20.31 5.26
C SER A 334 4.54 -19.50 6.31
N LEU A 335 4.68 -19.82 7.60
CA LEU A 335 3.88 -19.25 8.71
C LEU A 335 4.62 -18.15 9.47
N GLY A 336 3.85 -17.22 10.02
CA GLY A 336 4.35 -16.08 10.81
C GLY A 336 4.95 -14.97 9.95
N HIS A 337 5.60 -13.98 10.56
CA HIS A 337 6.14 -12.81 9.83
C HIS A 337 7.59 -12.46 10.18
N GLY A 338 8.28 -13.34 10.91
CA GLY A 338 9.66 -13.09 11.33
C GLY A 338 9.74 -12.16 12.53
N ALA A 339 10.93 -11.61 12.76
CA ALA A 339 11.23 -10.83 13.95
C ALA A 339 10.49 -9.48 13.99
N ASP A 340 10.26 -8.99 15.21
CA ASP A 340 9.62 -7.71 15.49
C ASP A 340 10.50 -6.54 15.04
N PRO A 341 10.06 -5.68 14.11
CA PRO A 341 10.87 -4.56 13.64
C PRO A 341 11.21 -3.51 14.69
N VAL A 342 10.45 -3.43 15.81
CA VAL A 342 10.83 -2.53 16.93
C VAL A 342 11.74 -3.21 17.95
N GLY A 343 12.00 -4.51 17.80
CA GLY A 343 12.92 -5.26 18.64
C GLY A 343 14.36 -4.81 18.44
N LYS A 344 15.12 -4.72 19.54
CA LYS A 344 16.53 -4.27 19.53
C LYS A 344 17.41 -5.06 18.54
N ASP A 345 17.20 -6.37 18.44
CA ASP A 345 18.03 -7.29 17.66
C ASP A 345 17.67 -7.24 16.17
N PHE A 346 16.54 -6.65 15.80
CA PHE A 346 16.16 -6.46 14.40
C PHE A 346 17.04 -5.39 13.74
N GLY A 347 17.40 -4.32 14.47
CA GLY A 347 18.30 -3.27 13.96
C GLY A 347 17.64 -2.20 13.08
N ALA A 348 16.32 -2.03 13.15
CA ALA A 348 15.66 -0.85 12.54
C ALA A 348 15.83 0.41 13.39
N ARG A 349 15.60 1.57 12.76
CA ARG A 349 15.56 2.87 13.42
C ARG A 349 14.19 3.08 14.05
N VAL A 350 14.12 2.99 15.38
CA VAL A 350 12.84 3.05 16.08
C VAL A 350 12.44 4.50 16.40
N PHE A 351 11.33 4.97 15.82
CA PHE A 351 10.80 6.31 16.02
C PHE A 351 9.54 6.32 16.88
N SER A 352 9.26 7.45 17.52
CA SER A 352 8.14 7.59 18.45
C SER A 352 6.79 7.55 17.74
N SER A 353 5.84 6.84 18.34
CA SER A 353 4.41 6.85 18.01
C SER A 353 3.55 7.54 19.07
N THR A 354 4.13 8.35 19.96
CA THR A 354 3.37 9.05 21.01
C THR A 354 2.11 9.73 20.47
N GLY A 355 0.97 9.47 21.14
CA GLY A 355 -0.34 10.00 20.77
C GLY A 355 -1.09 9.16 19.72
N ALA A 356 -0.42 8.22 19.04
CA ALA A 356 -1.14 7.17 18.32
C ALA A 356 -1.91 6.30 19.33
N VAL A 357 -3.09 5.81 18.93
CA VAL A 357 -3.91 4.94 19.77
C VAL A 357 -4.27 3.70 18.98
N GLY A 358 -3.71 2.57 19.42
CA GLY A 358 -3.96 1.26 18.83
C GLY A 358 -3.53 1.16 17.37
N HIS A 359 -3.95 0.06 16.74
CA HIS A 359 -3.46 -0.33 15.42
C HIS A 359 -3.80 0.64 14.29
N GLY A 360 -4.91 1.37 14.42
CA GLY A 360 -5.37 2.34 13.43
C GLY A 360 -4.86 3.77 13.62
N GLY A 361 -4.07 4.02 14.66
CA GLY A 361 -3.76 5.38 15.13
C GLY A 361 -2.61 6.09 14.41
N TYR A 362 -1.79 5.38 13.64
CA TYR A 362 -0.49 5.89 13.18
C TYR A 362 -0.56 7.08 12.23
N PHE A 363 -1.64 7.19 11.46
CA PHE A 363 -1.86 8.27 10.48
C PHE A 363 -2.80 9.37 11.00
N VAL A 364 -3.18 9.34 12.29
CA VAL A 364 -4.06 10.35 12.86
C VAL A 364 -3.29 11.69 12.99
N PRO A 365 -3.86 12.83 12.54
CA PRO A 365 -3.28 14.15 12.75
C PRO A 365 -2.93 14.44 14.21
N GLY A 366 -1.80 15.11 14.44
CA GLY A 366 -1.31 15.46 15.78
C GLY A 366 -0.48 14.39 16.49
N THR A 367 -0.42 13.17 15.97
CA THR A 367 0.40 12.09 16.52
C THR A 367 1.88 12.24 16.17
N ALA A 368 2.78 11.76 17.04
CA ALA A 368 4.21 11.73 16.75
C ALA A 368 4.54 10.75 15.61
N SER A 369 3.77 9.66 15.46
CA SER A 369 3.92 8.72 14.35
C SER A 369 3.74 9.41 13.01
N LEU A 370 2.66 10.18 12.83
CA LEU A 370 2.40 10.85 11.55
C LEU A 370 3.47 11.92 11.26
N ARG A 371 3.86 12.71 12.27
CA ARG A 371 4.95 13.69 12.12
C ARG A 371 6.24 13.02 11.68
N ASN A 372 6.64 11.94 12.36
CA ASN A 372 7.87 11.22 12.03
C ASN A 372 7.82 10.58 10.63
N LEU A 373 6.68 10.02 10.23
CA LEU A 373 6.48 9.50 8.87
C LEU A 373 6.65 10.61 7.82
N ALA A 374 6.13 11.81 8.07
CA ALA A 374 6.31 12.96 7.18
C ALA A 374 7.78 13.43 7.11
N HIS A 375 8.49 13.47 8.23
CA HIS A 375 9.93 13.77 8.25
C HIS A 375 10.74 12.71 7.48
N ILE A 376 10.40 11.43 7.59
CA ILE A 376 11.03 10.35 6.80
C ILE A 376 10.74 10.53 5.30
N GLY A 377 9.48 10.79 4.92
CA GLY A 377 9.07 11.01 3.52
C GLY A 377 9.79 12.18 2.87
N THR A 378 9.97 13.27 3.62
CA THR A 378 10.70 14.48 3.20
C THR A 378 12.23 14.36 3.34
N ALA A 379 12.74 13.28 3.95
CA ALA A 379 14.14 13.09 4.38
C ALA A 379 14.69 14.20 5.29
N ASP A 380 13.83 14.73 6.12
CA ASP A 380 14.19 15.61 7.20
C ASP A 380 14.45 14.81 8.49
N PHE A 381 15.51 14.02 8.47
CA PHE A 381 15.76 13.07 9.54
C PHE A 381 16.19 13.71 10.86
N GLY A 382 16.63 14.97 10.84
CA GLY A 382 17.01 15.72 12.03
C GLY A 382 15.85 15.90 13.00
N ASP A 383 14.63 16.05 12.46
CA ASP A 383 13.42 16.30 13.24
C ASP A 383 12.64 15.02 13.60
N VAL A 384 13.17 13.84 13.23
CA VAL A 384 12.59 12.55 13.63
C VAL A 384 12.80 12.32 15.14
N GLY A 385 11.71 12.29 15.89
CA GLY A 385 11.71 11.95 17.31
C GLY A 385 11.87 10.45 17.53
N CYS A 386 12.97 10.04 18.15
CA CYS A 386 13.22 8.64 18.50
C CYS A 386 12.26 8.15 19.59
N ALA A 387 11.97 6.85 19.59
CA ALA A 387 11.19 6.24 20.67
C ALA A 387 11.96 6.30 22.01
N PRO A 388 11.26 6.34 23.17
CA PRO A 388 11.90 6.27 24.48
C PRO A 388 12.81 5.04 24.61
N GLY A 389 14.03 5.21 25.13
CA GLY A 389 15.04 4.15 25.21
C GLY A 389 15.78 3.85 23.89
N GLY A 390 15.37 4.46 22.77
CA GLY A 390 15.98 4.34 21.45
C GLY A 390 16.93 5.49 21.11
N ALA A 391 17.88 5.81 21.99
CA ALA A 391 18.93 6.78 21.66
C ALA A 391 19.70 6.27 20.42
N GLY A 392 19.58 6.98 19.29
CA GLY A 392 20.31 6.64 18.06
C GLY A 392 19.47 6.24 16.85
N CYS A 393 18.14 6.39 16.88
CA CYS A 393 17.35 6.20 15.64
C CYS A 393 17.78 7.13 14.49
N ARG A 394 18.48 8.24 14.80
CA ARG A 394 19.07 9.19 13.83
C ARG A 394 20.56 8.96 13.52
N THR A 395 21.24 8.05 14.21
CA THR A 395 22.71 7.85 14.09
C THR A 395 23.12 7.53 12.65
N GLY A 396 24.05 8.28 12.07
CA GLY A 396 24.55 8.03 10.70
C GLY A 396 23.61 8.47 9.58
N VAL A 397 22.65 9.35 9.87
CA VAL A 397 21.78 9.97 8.86
C VAL A 397 22.20 11.43 8.68
N PRO A 398 22.43 11.92 7.44
CA PRO A 398 22.88 13.29 7.23
C PRO A 398 21.80 14.30 7.67
N GLU A 399 22.20 15.27 8.51
CA GLU A 399 21.38 16.41 8.88
C GLU A 399 21.18 17.35 7.68
N ARG A 400 20.05 18.08 7.62
CA ARG A 400 19.80 19.07 6.57
C ARG A 400 21.01 20.01 6.45
N GLY A 401 21.59 20.11 5.26
CA GLY A 401 22.64 21.08 4.93
C GLY A 401 24.07 20.53 4.80
N THR A 402 24.29 19.22 4.97
CA THR A 402 25.64 18.61 4.83
C THR A 402 25.91 17.91 3.50
N SER A 403 25.08 18.14 2.48
CA SER A 403 25.47 17.85 1.09
C SER A 403 26.52 18.87 0.68
N ARG A 404 27.81 18.58 0.95
CA ARG A 404 28.93 19.31 0.35
C ARG A 404 28.78 19.30 -1.18
N ALA A 405 29.13 20.44 -1.75
CA ALA A 405 29.11 20.80 -3.17
C ALA A 405 29.81 19.77 -4.07
#